data_AF-X1NPK9-F1
#
_entry.id   AF-X1NPK9-F1
#
_cell.length_a   1.000
_cell.length_b   1.000
_cell.length_c   1.000
_cell.angle_alpha   90.00
_cell.angle_beta   90.00
_cell.angle_gamma   90.00
#
_symmetry.space_group_name_H-M   'P 1'
#
loop_
_entity.id
_entity.type
_entity.pdbx_description
1 polymer ?
#
loop_
_entity_poly.entity_id
_entity_poly.type
_entity_poly.pdbx_seq_one_letter_code
_entity_poly.pdbx_strand_id
1 'polypeptide(L)' 'MVVIIATRDETYRKFGPILLEAVCLVIHDQINLLRKEQGMREITEQDILDNLNNHLAELQPYDWMER' A
#
# COMPACT_ATOMS: atom_id res chain seq x y z
N MET A 1 -37.02 4.76 2.14
CA MET A 1 -35.55 4.81 2.33
C MET A 1 -34.94 4.03 1.19
N VAL A 2 -34.42 4.72 0.17
CA VAL A 2 -33.74 4.04 -0.94
C VAL A 2 -32.36 3.64 -0.41
N VAL A 3 -32.17 2.36 -0.14
CA VAL A 3 -30.83 1.82 0.12
C VAL A 3 -30.13 1.84 -1.23
N ILE A 4 -29.37 2.89 -1.49
CA ILE A 4 -28.42 2.89 -2.61
C ILE A 4 -27.36 1.88 -2.20
N ILE A 5 -27.50 0.63 -2.65
CA ILE A 5 -26.44 -0.36 -2.57
C ILE A 5 -25.35 0.18 -3.49
N ALA A 6 -24.34 0.82 -2.90
CA ALA A 6 -23.17 1.26 -3.64
C ALA A 6 -22.67 0.06 -4.44
N THR A 7 -22.53 0.25 -5.75
CA THR A 7 -22.01 -0.81 -6.60
C THR A 7 -20.61 -1.19 -6.12
N ARG A 8 -20.17 -2.42 -6.44
CA ARG A 8 -18.81 -2.86 -6.10
C ARG A 8 -17.77 -1.83 -6.57
N ASP A 9 -17.93 -1.29 -7.77
CA ASP A 9 -16.98 -0.33 -8.35
C ASP A 9 -17.00 1.03 -7.64
N GLU A 10 -18.16 1.52 -7.21
CA GLU A 10 -18.25 2.74 -6.40
C GLU A 10 -17.64 2.56 -5.01
N THR A 11 -17.82 1.38 -4.42
CA THR A 11 -17.23 1.03 -3.13
C THR A 11 -15.71 0.93 -3.27
N TYR A 12 -15.20 0.26 -4.31
CA TYR A 12 -13.78 0.18 -4.59
C TYR A 12 -13.17 1.55 -4.91
N ARG A 13 -13.85 2.43 -5.65
CA ARG A 13 -13.33 3.78 -5.91
C ARG A 13 -13.25 4.65 -4.65
N LYS A 14 -14.22 4.54 -3.75
CA LYS A 14 -14.29 5.37 -2.54
C LYS A 14 -13.45 4.84 -1.39
N PHE A 15 -13.38 3.52 -1.24
CA PHE A 15 -12.73 2.87 -0.11
C PHE A 15 -11.47 2.10 -0.48
N GLY A 16 -11.31 1.67 -1.74
CA GLY A 16 -10.16 0.88 -2.18
C GLY A 16 -8.82 1.59 -1.97
N PRO A 17 -8.64 2.85 -2.41
CA PRO A 17 -7.39 3.58 -2.20
C PRO A 17 -7.03 3.76 -0.72
N ILE A 18 -7.99 4.21 0.10
CA ILE A 18 -7.74 4.44 1.53
C ILE A 18 -7.55 3.13 2.30
N LEU A 19 -8.22 2.05 1.90
CA LEU A 19 -8.01 0.72 2.49
C LEU A 19 -6.63 0.19 2.15
N LEU A 20 -6.20 0.33 0.89
CA LEU A 20 -4.86 -0.07 0.48
C LEU A 20 -3.79 0.70 1.25
N GLU A 21 -3.93 2.03 1.35
CA GLU A 21 -3.04 2.88 2.12
C GLU A 21 -2.98 2.47 3.59
N ALA A 22 -4.14 2.27 4.23
CA ALA A 22 -4.21 1.82 5.62
C ALA A 22 -3.54 0.45 5.83
N VAL A 23 -3.72 -0.50 4.91
CA VAL A 23 -3.05 -1.80 4.97
C VAL A 23 -1.53 -1.65 4.89
N CYS A 24 -1.03 -0.80 3.99
CA CYS A 24 0.41 -0.54 3.87
C CYS A 24 0.99 0.05 5.16
N LEU A 25 0.32 1.03 5.77
CA LEU A 25 0.75 1.64 7.03
C LEU A 25 0.75 0.63 8.18
N VAL A 26 -0.29 -0.19 8.30
CA VAL A 26 -0.36 -1.24 9.33
C VAL A 26 0.79 -2.24 9.16
N ILE A 27 1.08 -2.68 7.94
CA ILE A 27 2.20 -3.60 7.69
C ILE A 27 3.53 -2.94 8.07
N HIS A 28 3.73 -1.67 7.72
CA HIS A 28 4.93 -0.91 8.06
C HIS A 28 5.13 -0.81 9.58
N ASP A 29 4.07 -0.48 10.33
CA ASP A 29 4.11 -0.43 11.80
C ASP A 29 4.47 -1.79 12.41
N GLN A 30 3.88 -2.88 11.91
CA GLN A 30 4.19 -4.23 12.39
C GLN A 30 5.65 -4.61 12.12
N ILE A 31 6.19 -4.26 10.96
CA ILE A 31 7.60 -4.49 10.64
C ILE A 31 8.50 -3.72 11.61
N ASN A 32 8.21 -2.45 11.87
CA ASN A 32 9.00 -1.64 12.78
C ASN A 32 8.93 -2.13 14.22
N LEU A 33 7.78 -2.64 14.66
CA LEU A 33 7.63 -3.28 15.96
C LEU A 33 8.58 -4.49 16.09
N LEU A 34 8.56 -5.40 15.12
CA LEU A 34 9.44 -6.58 15.11
C LEU A 34 10.93 -6.20 15.07
N ARG A 35 11.29 -5.19 14.28
CA ARG A 35 12.66 -4.68 14.19
C ARG A 35 13.14 -4.11 15.52
N LYS A 36 12.27 -3.35 16.21
CA LYS A 36 12.56 -2.80 17.54
C LYS A 36 12.80 -3.90 18.57
N GLU A 37 12.02 -4.98 18.56
CA GLU A 37 12.23 -6.15 19.43
C GLU A 37 13.59 -6.82 19.20
N GLN A 38 14.12 -6.72 17.97
CA GLN A 38 15.43 -7.23 17.58
C GLN A 38 16.56 -6.21 17.77
N GLY A 39 16.29 -5.02 18.31
CA GLY A 39 17.28 -3.94 18.46
C GLY A 39 17.73 -3.33 17.12
N MET A 40 16.98 -3.52 16.05
CA MET A 40 17.26 -2.98 14.73
C MET A 40 16.68 -1.58 14.58
N ARG A 41 17.29 -0.78 13.70
CA ARG A 41 16.79 0.54 13.33
C ARG A 41 15.44 0.44 12.61
N GLU A 42 14.51 1.32 12.96
CA GLU A 42 13.23 1.50 12.27
C GLU A 42 13.43 1.91 10.81
N ILE A 43 12.55 1.41 9.96
CA ILE A 43 12.42 1.80 8.55
C ILE A 43 11.53 3.03 8.50
N THR A 44 11.99 4.09 7.83
CA THR A 44 11.22 5.31 7.62
C THR A 44 10.38 5.20 6.35
N GLU A 45 9.39 6.10 6.19
CA GLU A 45 8.63 6.20 4.94
C GLU A 45 9.54 6.47 3.74
N GLN A 46 10.59 7.28 3.91
CA GLN A 46 11.56 7.56 2.84
C GLN A 46 12.33 6.29 2.44
N ASP A 47 12.73 5.45 3.40
CA ASP A 47 13.39 4.17 3.10
C ASP A 47 12.48 3.26 2.26
N ILE A 48 11.16 3.30 2.48
CA ILE A 48 10.19 2.56 1.67
C ILE A 48 10.10 3.14 0.26
N LEU A 49 9.98 4.47 0.12
CA LEU A 49 9.90 5.13 -1.18
C LEU A 49 11.16 4.89 -2.02
N ASP A 50 12.34 4.95 -1.41
CA ASP A 50 13.61 4.69 -2.08
C ASP A 50 13.69 3.23 -2.56
N ASN A 51 13.30 2.27 -1.72
CA ASN A 51 13.25 0.86 -2.11
C ASN A 51 12.19 0.57 -3.18
N LEU A 52 11.02 1.20 -3.10
CA LEU A 52 9.98 1.09 -4.11
C LEU A 52 10.47 1.61 -5.46
N ASN A 53 11.12 2.77 -5.48
CA ASN A 53 11.68 3.32 -6.73
C ASN A 53 12.71 2.38 -7.36
N ASN A 54 13.56 1.75 -6.54
CA ASN A 54 14.52 0.77 -7.03
C ASN A 54 13.81 -0.46 -7.64
N HIS A 55 12.81 -1.02 -6.96
CA HIS A 55 12.11 -2.21 -7.46
C HIS A 55 11.20 -1.90 -8.66
N LEU A 56 10.52 -0.75 -8.68
CA LEU A 56 9.69 -0.34 -9.81
C LEU A 56 10.51 -0.16 -11.09
N ALA A 57 11.75 0.32 -10.99
CA ALA A 57 12.65 0.41 -12.13
C ALA A 57 13.06 -0.95 -12.70
N GLU A 58 12.97 -2.02 -11.89
CA GLU A 58 13.29 -3.40 -12.29
C GLU A 58 12.07 -4.16 -12.85
N LEU A 59 10.86 -3.69 -12.57
CA LEU A 59 9.62 -4.33 -13.04
C LEU A 59 9.30 -3.91 -14.47
N GLN A 60 9.01 -4.90 -15.32
CA GLN A 60 8.41 -4.63 -16.64
C GLN A 60 6.95 -4.21 -16.45
N PRO A 61 6.47 -3.16 -17.16
CA PRO A 61 5.06 -2.84 -17.18
C PRO A 61 4.23 -4.06 -17.62
N TYR A 62 3.09 -4.28 -16.96
CA TYR A 62 2.11 -5.25 -17.41
C TYR A 62 1.44 -4.78 -18.71
N ASP A 63 1.11 -5.71 -19.60
CA ASP A 63 0.47 -5.45 -20.91
C ASP A 63 -0.80 -4.56 -20.85
N TRP A 64 -1.49 -4.53 -19.71
CA TRP A 64 -2.70 -3.74 -19.52
C TRP A 64 -2.43 -2.29 -19.09
N MET A 65 -1.22 -1.94 -18.66
CA MET A 65 -0.83 -0.57 -18.27
C MET A 65 -0.47 0.31 -19.48
N GLU A 66 -0.18 -0.29 -20.64
CA GLU A 66 0.11 0.43 -21.88
C GLU A 66 -1.15 0.77 -22.72
N ARG A 67 -2.34 0.44 -22.20
CA ARG A 67 -3.62 0.65 -22.90
C ARG A 67 -4.30 1.96 -22.56
#